data_AF-F3FXC5-F1
#
_entry.id   AF-F3FXC5-F1
#
_cell.length_a   1.000
_cell.length_b   1.000
_cell.length_c   1.000
_cell.angle_alpha   90.00
_cell.angle_beta   90.00
_cell.angle_gamma   90.00
#
_symmetry.space_group_name_H-M   'P 1'
#
loop_
_entity.id
_entity.type
_entity.pdbx_description
1 polymer ?
#
loop_
_entity_poly.entity_id
_entity_poly.type
_entity_poly.pdbx_seq_one_letter_code
_entity_poly.pdbx_strand_id
1 'polypeptide(L)' 'VAIDRIVARVPGGVANVQDIYGLAPLQEGILYHHLMAPGDDPYQRTVLFNFDNQERVQQFAAALQTVIAR' A
#
# COMPACT_ATOMS: atom_id res chain seq x y z
N VAL A 1 6.66 -17.72 15.36
CA VAL A 1 7.49 -16.60 15.85
C VAL A 1 7.65 -15.47 14.83
N ALA A 2 8.04 -15.73 13.57
CA ALA A 2 8.14 -14.66 12.56
C ALA A 2 6.77 -14.12 12.12
N ILE A 3 5.82 -15.00 11.81
CA ILE A 3 4.45 -14.62 11.42
C ILE A 3 3.76 -13.86 12.55
N ASP A 4 3.84 -14.34 13.79
CA ASP A 4 3.22 -13.68 14.96
C ASP A 4 3.71 -12.23 15.11
N ARG A 5 4.99 -11.98 14.86
CA ARG A 5 5.57 -10.63 14.89
C ARG A 5 5.05 -9.74 13.77
N ILE A 6 4.81 -10.30 12.58
CA ILE A 6 4.23 -9.56 11.45
C ILE A 6 2.78 -9.20 11.77
N VAL A 7 1.98 -10.19 12.22
CA VAL A 7 0.57 -10.00 12.57
C VAL A 7 0.41 -8.98 13.70
N ALA A 8 1.29 -8.97 14.69
CA ALA A 8 1.28 -7.99 15.78
C ALA A 8 1.50 -6.53 15.33
N ARG A 9 1.99 -6.30 14.09
CA ARG A 9 2.16 -4.95 13.51
C ARG A 9 0.96 -4.49 12.70
N VAL A 10 0.01 -5.38 12.40
CA VAL A 10 -1.23 -5.04 11.67
C VAL A 10 -2.22 -4.43 12.67
N PRO A 11 -2.75 -3.22 12.44
CA PRO A 11 -3.84 -2.68 13.27
C PRO A 11 -5.00 -3.68 13.31
N GLY A 12 -5.54 -3.98 14.49
CA GLY A 12 -6.57 -5.04 14.65
C GLY A 12 -6.01 -6.47 14.71
N GLY A 13 -4.70 -6.65 14.56
CA GLY A 13 -4.01 -7.93 14.73
C GLY A 13 -4.47 -8.98 13.73
N VAL A 14 -4.57 -10.23 14.19
CA VAL A 14 -4.93 -11.38 13.35
C VAL A 14 -6.31 -11.26 12.70
N ALA A 15 -7.25 -10.55 13.33
CA ALA A 15 -8.59 -10.35 12.78
C ALA A 15 -8.57 -9.55 11.46
N ASN A 16 -7.52 -8.74 11.25
CA ASN A 16 -7.31 -7.97 10.03
C ASN A 16 -6.33 -8.66 9.06
N VAL A 17 -6.02 -9.94 9.26
CA VAL A 17 -5.18 -10.75 8.37
C VAL A 17 -6.01 -11.93 7.88
N GLN A 18 -6.33 -11.91 6.58
CA GLN A 18 -7.05 -13.03 5.95
C GLN A 18 -6.10 -14.20 5.65
N ASP A 19 -5.01 -13.92 4.94
CA ASP A 19 -3.98 -14.89 4.54
C ASP A 19 -2.63 -14.19 4.36
N ILE A 20 -1.54 -14.97 4.37
CA ILE A 20 -0.19 -14.49 4.05
C ILE A 20 0.36 -15.35 2.92
N TYR A 21 0.53 -14.75 1.75
CA TYR A 21 1.09 -15.41 0.58
C TYR A 21 2.55 -15.04 0.40
N GLY A 22 3.37 -16.00 -0.03
CA GLY A 22 4.72 -15.73 -0.50
C GLY A 22 4.69 -14.86 -1.76
N LEU A 23 5.75 -14.07 -1.96
CA LEU A 23 5.88 -13.26 -3.16
C LEU A 23 6.03 -14.15 -4.41
N ALA A 24 5.37 -13.78 -5.50
CA ALA A 24 5.61 -14.37 -6.81
C ALA A 24 6.94 -13.87 -7.40
N PRO A 25 7.55 -14.55 -8.39
CA PRO A 25 8.87 -14.18 -8.92
C PRO A 25 9.01 -12.72 -9.38
N LEU A 26 7.96 -12.14 -9.97
CA LEU A 26 7.96 -10.71 -10.33
C LEU A 26 8.02 -9.79 -9.10
N GLN A 27 7.28 -10.13 -8.04
CA GLN A 27 7.25 -9.36 -6.81
C GLN A 27 8.57 -9.44 -6.06
N GLU A 28 9.25 -10.59 -6.10
CA GLU A 28 10.62 -10.74 -5.58
C GLU A 28 11.60 -9.83 -6.31
N GLY A 29 11.53 -9.78 -7.65
CA GLY A 29 12.33 -8.85 -8.45
C GLY A 29 12.05 -7.37 -8.14
N ILE A 30 10.79 -7.02 -7.92
CA ILE A 30 10.39 -5.66 -7.50
C ILE A 30 11.01 -5.31 -6.14
N LEU A 31 10.88 -6.21 -5.16
CA LEU A 31 11.44 -6.01 -3.82
C LEU A 31 12.97 -5.84 -3.89
N TYR A 32 13.64 -6.62 -4.72
CA TYR A 32 15.08 -6.49 -4.91
C TYR A 32 15.48 -5.08 -5.36
N HIS A 33 14.88 -4.54 -6.42
CA HIS A 33 15.24 -3.19 -6.88
C HIS A 33 14.88 -2.11 -5.86
N HIS A 34 13.75 -2.22 -5.15
CA HIS A 34 13.40 -1.29 -4.07
C HIS A 34 14.49 -1.22 -2.99
N LEU A 35 15.00 -2.39 -2.56
CA LEU A 35 16.05 -2.47 -1.55
C LEU A 35 17.40 -1.93 -2.05
N MET A 36 17.65 -1.99 -3.36
CA MET A 36 18.89 -1.52 -3.99
C MET A 36 18.88 -0.04 -4.37
N ALA A 37 17.72 0.62 -4.35
CA ALA A 37 17.56 2.03 -4.73
C ALA A 37 16.95 2.88 -3.59
N PRO A 38 17.63 3.01 -2.43
CA PRO A 38 17.12 3.81 -1.33
C PRO A 38 16.99 5.28 -1.74
N GLY A 39 15.74 5.72 -1.98
CA GLY A 39 15.39 7.10 -2.32
C GLY A 39 14.97 7.34 -3.78
N ASP A 40 15.12 6.35 -4.66
CA ASP A 40 14.70 6.42 -6.07
C ASP A 40 14.13 5.06 -6.51
N ASP A 41 13.05 4.64 -5.83
CA ASP A 41 12.40 3.36 -6.13
C ASP A 41 11.77 3.41 -7.53
N PRO A 42 12.25 2.60 -8.50
CA PRO A 42 11.76 2.63 -9.87
C PRO A 42 10.29 2.20 -10.00
N TYR A 43 9.73 1.59 -8.96
CA TYR A 43 8.33 1.17 -8.91
C TYR A 43 7.41 2.17 -8.20
N GLN A 44 7.95 3.25 -7.62
CA GLN A 44 7.12 4.32 -7.08
C GLN A 44 6.44 5.07 -8.22
N ARG A 45 5.10 5.13 -8.17
CA ARG A 45 4.29 5.90 -9.12
C ARG A 45 3.58 7.03 -8.41
N THR A 46 3.78 8.24 -8.91
CA THR A 46 3.05 9.43 -8.47
C THR A 46 2.03 9.81 -9.53
N VAL A 47 0.79 10.02 -9.12
CA VAL A 47 -0.26 10.60 -9.95
C VAL A 47 -0.66 11.93 -9.33
N LEU A 48 -0.63 12.99 -10.13
CA LEU A 48 -1.04 14.33 -9.72
C LEU A 48 -2.43 14.61 -10.29
N PHE A 49 -3.34 15.04 -9.43
CA PHE A 49 -4.69 15.45 -9.80
C PHE A 49 -4.84 16.95 -9.55
N ASN A 50 -5.38 17.66 -10.54
CA ASN A 50 -5.76 19.05 -10.38
C ASN A 50 -7.26 19.16 -10.08
N PHE A 51 -7.60 20.06 -9.16
CA PHE A 51 -8.98 20.30 -8.76
C PHE A 51 -9.28 21.80 -8.77
N ASP A 52 -10.49 22.15 -9.18
CA ASP A 52 -10.90 23.56 -9.30
C ASP A 52 -11.13 24.23 -7.94
N ASN A 53 -11.42 23.44 -6.89
CA ASN A 53 -11.63 23.94 -5.53
C ASN A 53 -11.45 22.83 -4.48
N GLN A 54 -11.41 23.23 -3.20
CA GLN A 54 -11.19 22.35 -2.07
C GLN A 54 -12.34 21.35 -1.85
N GLU A 55 -13.59 21.70 -2.17
CA GLU A 55 -14.74 20.81 -2.01
C GLU A 55 -14.58 19.55 -2.90
N ARG A 56 -14.12 19.73 -4.15
CA ARG A 56 -13.86 18.60 -5.05
C ARG A 56 -12.73 17.69 -4.56
N VAL A 57 -11.71 18.25 -3.91
CA VAL A 57 -10.64 17.45 -3.26
C VAL A 57 -11.23 16.58 -2.15
N GLN A 58 -12.10 17.15 -1.32
CA GLN A 58 -12.75 16.42 -0.22
C GLN A 58 -13.66 15.30 -0.76
N GLN A 59 -14.46 15.59 -1.79
CA GLN A 59 -15.32 14.60 -2.44
C GLN A 59 -14.50 13.45 -3.05
N PHE A 60 -13.39 13.78 -3.73
CA PHE A 60 -12.47 12.78 -4.27
C PHE A 60 -11.85 11.91 -3.17
N ALA A 61 -11.36 12.51 -2.08
CA ALA A 61 -10.79 11.77 -0.96
C ALA A 61 -11.81 10.83 -0.31
N ALA A 62 -13.06 11.27 -0.13
CA ALA A 62 -14.14 10.44 0.41
C ALA A 62 -14.49 9.27 -0.52
N ALA A 63 -14.53 9.51 -1.84
CA ALA A 63 -14.77 8.47 -2.83
C ALA A 63 -13.62 7.45 -2.86
N LEU A 64 -12.36 7.91 -2.84
CA LEU A 64 -11.19 7.06 -2.79
C LEU A 64 -11.17 6.20 -1.53
N GLN A 65 -11.52 6.77 -0.37
CA GLN A 65 -11.64 6.02 0.88
C GLN A 65 -12.67 4.88 0.78
N THR A 66 -13.77 5.11 0.06
CA THR A 66 -14.79 4.08 -0.19
C THR A 66 -14.26 2.96 -1.07
N VAL A 67 -13.40 3.26 -2.05
CA VAL A 67 -12.76 2.22 -2.88
C VAL A 67 -11.74 1.42 -2.07
N ILE A 68 -10.96 2.07 -1.19
CA ILE A 68 -9.97 1.42 -0.33
C ILE A 68 -10.64 0.50 0.71
N ALA A 69 -11.83 0.85 1.18
CA ALA A 69 -12.56 0.07 2.19
C ALA A 69 -13.35 -1.13 1.63
N ARG A 70 -13.35 -1.33 0.29
CA ARG A 70 -13.95 -2.50 -0.36
C ARG A 70 -12.99 -3.67 -0.35
#